data_AF-A0A519T732-F1
#
_entry.id   AF-A0A519T732-F1
#
_cell.length_a   1.000
_cell.length_b   1.000
_cell.length_c   1.000
_cell.angle_alpha   90.00
_cell.angle_beta   90.00
_cell.angle_gamma   90.00
#
_symmetry.space_group_name_H-M   'P 1'
#
loop_
_entity.id
_entity.type
_entity.pdbx_description
1 polymer ?
#
loop_
_entity_poly.entity_id
_entity_poly.type
_entity_poly.pdbx_seq_one_letter_code
_entity_poly.pdbx_strand_id
1 'polypeptide(L)'
;MAETADLTLDGKTISLPVIEGTEHEKAFDIGKLRDQTGYVTYDPGYKNTGATKSAITFLDGEEGILRYRGYPIEQLAEKSTFLEVAYLLIYGSLPTQAEFDAFRYEITQHSLVHEDIRKILDGFPSSAHPMGILASIVCSLTAFYPKSIAPELSKEELNLNIVRLIAKLPTIAAWSYKNSVGHPFVYPRNEFDYTSNFLYMMFSYPTEQYEQNPVVVSALNKLLILHADHEQNCSTSTVRLVGSANASLYGSVSAGVNALWGPLHGGANQEVIEMLEEIERDGGDTSKFIAKAKDKNDSFRLMGFGHRVYKNFDPRAKIIKKAADEVLQALGKQDSPLLKIAQELEQAALTDQYFIDRKLYP
;
A
#
# COMPACT_ATOMS: atom_id res chain seq x y z
N MET A 1 -29.21 14.61 -24.33
CA MET A 1 -28.34 15.80 -24.17
C MET A 1 -27.29 15.44 -23.13
N ALA A 2 -26.06 15.95 -23.22
CA ALA A 2 -25.09 15.75 -22.14
C ALA A 2 -25.61 16.43 -20.87
N GLU A 3 -25.54 15.74 -19.73
CA GLU A 3 -25.90 16.31 -18.43
C GLU A 3 -24.91 17.44 -18.10
N THR A 4 -25.43 18.55 -17.59
CA THR A 4 -24.65 19.74 -17.26
C THR A 4 -25.16 20.36 -15.96
N ALA A 5 -24.30 21.08 -15.27
CA ALA A 5 -24.64 21.88 -14.10
C ALA A 5 -24.30 23.35 -14.35
N ASP A 6 -25.16 24.26 -13.92
CA ASP A 6 -24.96 25.69 -14.12
C ASP A 6 -24.27 26.33 -12.92
N LEU A 7 -23.20 27.09 -13.17
CA LEU A 7 -22.52 27.92 -12.18
C LEU A 7 -22.73 29.39 -12.55
N THR A 8 -23.41 30.14 -11.67
CA THR A 8 -23.69 31.57 -11.88
C THR A 8 -22.81 32.43 -10.98
N LEU A 9 -22.03 33.32 -11.58
CA LEU A 9 -21.12 34.27 -10.93
C LEU A 9 -21.30 35.65 -11.55
N ASP A 10 -21.51 36.68 -10.73
CA ASP A 10 -21.65 38.08 -11.17
C ASP A 10 -22.64 38.29 -12.34
N GLY A 11 -23.75 37.55 -12.32
CA GLY A 11 -24.80 37.59 -13.36
C GLY A 11 -24.43 36.87 -14.66
N LYS A 12 -23.29 36.19 -14.74
CA LYS A 12 -22.90 35.30 -15.84
C LYS A 12 -23.08 33.84 -15.42
N THR A 13 -23.76 33.06 -16.24
CA THR A 13 -23.90 31.61 -16.04
C THR A 13 -22.99 30.88 -17.01
N ILE A 14 -22.16 29.98 -16.47
CA ILE A 14 -21.41 29.02 -17.27
C ILE A 14 -21.98 27.62 -17.03
N SER A 15 -21.89 26.78 -18.04
CA SER A 15 -22.34 25.40 -17.98
C SER A 15 -21.13 24.47 -17.78
N LEU A 16 -21.15 23.70 -16.70
CA LEU A 16 -20.15 22.70 -16.34
C LEU A 16 -20.63 21.32 -16.83
N PRO A 17 -19.92 20.66 -17.76
CA PRO A 17 -20.25 19.30 -18.15
C PRO A 17 -20.20 18.33 -16.97
N VAL A 18 -21.16 17.41 -16.89
CA VAL A 18 -21.11 16.29 -15.96
C VAL A 18 -20.38 15.12 -16.63
N ILE A 19 -19.36 14.60 -15.96
CA ILE A 19 -18.67 13.36 -16.30
C ILE A 19 -19.25 12.27 -15.41
N GLU A 20 -19.68 11.16 -16.01
CA GLU A 20 -20.15 9.98 -15.30
C GLU A 20 -19.16 8.81 -15.49
N GLY A 21 -18.80 8.17 -14.38
CA GLY A 21 -17.97 6.97 -14.33
C GLY A 21 -18.76 5.68 -14.61
N THR A 22 -18.06 4.56 -14.68
CA THR A 22 -18.69 3.25 -14.93
C THR A 22 -19.49 2.71 -13.75
N GLU A 23 -19.28 3.24 -12.55
CA GLU A 23 -20.00 2.87 -11.33
C GLU A 23 -20.95 4.03 -10.91
N HIS A 24 -21.39 4.83 -11.89
CA HIS A 24 -22.32 5.95 -11.75
C HIS A 24 -21.82 7.12 -10.88
N GLU A 25 -20.51 7.24 -10.68
CA GLU A 25 -19.92 8.37 -9.98
C GLU A 25 -19.96 9.61 -10.88
N LYS A 26 -20.41 10.73 -10.35
CA LYS A 26 -20.54 11.99 -11.10
C LYS A 26 -19.50 13.01 -10.66
N ALA A 27 -18.92 13.72 -11.63
CA ALA A 27 -18.02 14.83 -11.40
C ALA A 27 -18.34 15.99 -12.34
N PHE A 28 -18.07 17.22 -11.89
CA PHE A 28 -18.17 18.41 -12.74
C PHE A 28 -16.82 18.66 -13.42
N ASP A 29 -16.82 18.78 -14.75
CA ASP A 29 -15.63 19.20 -15.49
C ASP A 29 -15.39 20.70 -15.30
N ILE A 30 -14.38 21.01 -14.49
CA ILE A 30 -13.95 22.38 -14.19
C ILE A 30 -12.68 22.79 -14.97
N GLY A 31 -12.27 22.04 -16.01
CA GLY A 31 -11.02 22.28 -16.74
C GLY A 31 -10.94 23.66 -17.40
N LYS A 32 -12.09 24.28 -17.71
CA LYS A 32 -12.18 25.64 -18.29
C LYS A 32 -12.64 26.70 -17.29
N LEU A 33 -12.80 26.37 -16.01
CA LEU A 33 -13.39 27.26 -15.00
C LEU A 33 -12.62 28.57 -14.90
N ARG A 34 -11.28 28.50 -14.77
CA ARG A 34 -10.44 29.68 -14.62
C ARG A 34 -10.46 30.57 -15.87
N ASP A 35 -10.40 29.98 -17.05
CA ASP A 35 -10.40 30.73 -18.31
C ASP A 35 -11.74 31.46 -18.54
N GLN A 36 -12.85 30.88 -18.09
CA GLN A 36 -14.18 31.45 -18.27
C GLN A 36 -14.57 32.47 -17.18
N THR A 37 -14.05 32.32 -15.96
CA THR A 37 -14.54 33.07 -14.79
C THR A 37 -13.46 33.87 -14.08
N GLY A 38 -12.19 33.53 -14.24
CA GLY A 38 -11.07 34.06 -13.43
C GLY A 38 -10.92 33.40 -12.06
N TYR A 39 -11.86 32.55 -11.63
CA TYR A 39 -11.84 31.88 -10.33
C TYR A 39 -11.12 30.52 -10.38
N VAL A 40 -10.64 30.07 -9.22
CA VAL A 40 -10.16 28.70 -8.97
C VAL A 40 -11.01 28.07 -7.87
N THR A 41 -11.08 26.74 -7.84
CA THR A 41 -11.66 26.04 -6.69
C THR A 41 -10.69 26.06 -5.51
N TYR A 42 -11.24 26.00 -4.29
CA TYR A 42 -10.46 25.88 -3.06
C TYR A 42 -10.91 24.62 -2.32
N ASP A 43 -10.10 23.57 -2.39
CA ASP A 43 -10.38 22.26 -1.79
C ASP A 43 -9.14 21.67 -1.09
N PRO A 44 -8.71 22.23 0.05
CA PRO A 44 -7.59 21.69 0.81
C PRO A 44 -7.77 20.21 1.15
N GLY A 45 -6.81 19.39 0.75
CA GLY A 45 -6.86 17.94 0.95
C GLY A 45 -7.67 17.17 -0.10
N TYR A 46 -8.08 17.83 -1.19
CA TYR A 46 -8.65 17.24 -2.42
C TYR A 46 -9.85 16.33 -2.17
N LYS A 47 -10.70 16.64 -1.17
CA LYS A 47 -11.82 15.78 -0.78
C LYS A 47 -12.94 15.76 -1.82
N ASN A 48 -13.06 16.82 -2.60
CA ASN A 48 -14.13 17.01 -3.58
C ASN A 48 -13.57 17.06 -5.02
N THR A 49 -12.30 16.69 -5.21
CA THR A 49 -11.59 16.86 -6.48
C THR A 49 -11.20 15.51 -7.07
N GLY A 50 -11.89 15.11 -8.14
CA GLY A 50 -11.50 13.96 -8.96
C GLY A 50 -10.30 14.30 -9.85
N ALA A 51 -9.10 13.90 -9.44
CA ALA A 51 -7.86 14.30 -10.11
C ALA A 51 -7.59 13.60 -11.45
N THR A 52 -8.18 12.43 -11.69
CA THR A 52 -7.93 11.63 -12.90
C THR A 52 -9.10 10.68 -13.18
N LYS A 53 -9.25 10.30 -14.44
CA LYS A 53 -10.00 9.08 -14.81
C LYS A 53 -9.11 7.87 -14.52
N SER A 54 -9.70 6.79 -14.03
CA SER A 54 -9.01 5.54 -13.74
C SER A 54 -9.92 4.36 -14.08
N ALA A 55 -9.31 3.24 -14.46
CA ALA A 55 -9.98 1.95 -14.68
C ALA A 55 -9.28 0.83 -13.91
N ILE A 56 -8.47 1.17 -12.90
CA ILE A 56 -7.59 0.24 -12.17
C ILE A 56 -8.35 -0.37 -10.99
N THR A 57 -8.82 0.48 -10.08
CA THR A 57 -9.45 0.08 -8.83
C THR A 57 -10.70 0.92 -8.62
N PHE A 58 -11.75 0.29 -8.14
CA PHE A 58 -12.96 0.94 -7.65
C PHE A 58 -13.12 0.68 -6.16
N LEU A 59 -13.57 1.70 -5.44
CA LEU A 59 -13.76 1.64 -4.00
C LEU A 59 -15.05 2.38 -3.63
N ASP A 60 -15.95 1.69 -2.92
CA ASP A 60 -17.09 2.30 -2.23
C ASP A 60 -16.91 2.17 -0.72
N GLY A 61 -16.66 3.30 -0.06
CA GLY A 61 -16.40 3.35 1.37
C GLY A 61 -17.65 3.17 2.23
N GLU A 62 -18.84 3.46 1.69
CA GLU A 62 -20.11 3.29 2.41
C GLU A 62 -20.52 1.81 2.41
N GLU A 63 -20.43 1.20 1.24
CA GLU A 63 -20.86 -0.19 1.03
C GLU A 63 -19.73 -1.21 1.30
N GLY A 64 -18.51 -0.75 1.58
CA GLY A 64 -17.37 -1.62 1.89
C GLY A 64 -16.90 -2.42 0.67
N ILE A 65 -16.95 -1.82 -0.52
CA ILE A 65 -16.58 -2.48 -1.79
C ILE A 65 -15.15 -2.10 -2.15
N LEU A 66 -14.34 -3.11 -2.49
CA LEU A 66 -13.03 -2.94 -3.12
C LEU A 66 -12.92 -3.89 -4.31
N ARG A 67 -12.67 -3.34 -5.50
CA ARG A 67 -12.50 -4.12 -6.73
C ARG A 67 -11.25 -3.71 -7.48
N TYR A 68 -10.43 -4.69 -7.87
CA TYR A 68 -9.35 -4.47 -8.83
C TYR A 68 -9.81 -4.92 -10.21
N ARG A 69 -9.82 -4.02 -11.19
CA ARG A 69 -10.28 -4.28 -12.57
C ARG A 69 -11.67 -4.96 -12.61
N GLY A 70 -12.55 -4.60 -11.68
CA GLY A 70 -13.90 -5.17 -11.53
C GLY A 70 -13.99 -6.46 -10.71
N TYR A 71 -12.87 -7.11 -10.36
CA TYR A 71 -12.88 -8.30 -9.52
C TYR A 71 -12.97 -7.93 -8.03
N PRO A 72 -13.91 -8.50 -7.26
CA PRO A 72 -13.95 -8.31 -5.81
C PRO A 72 -12.67 -8.77 -5.13
N ILE A 73 -12.18 -7.99 -4.16
CA ILE A 73 -10.91 -8.26 -3.50
C ILE A 73 -10.88 -9.63 -2.79
N GLU A 74 -12.02 -10.09 -2.27
CA GLU A 74 -12.17 -11.40 -1.62
C GLU A 74 -11.85 -12.54 -2.59
N GLN A 75 -12.29 -12.42 -3.85
CA GLN A 75 -12.03 -13.44 -4.86
C GLN A 75 -10.55 -13.51 -5.21
N LEU A 76 -9.90 -12.35 -5.37
CA LEU A 76 -8.48 -12.29 -5.69
C LEU A 76 -7.62 -12.80 -4.53
N ALA A 77 -7.94 -12.42 -3.30
CA ALA A 77 -7.21 -12.88 -2.11
C ALA A 77 -7.36 -14.39 -1.86
N GLU A 78 -8.49 -14.99 -2.23
CA GLU A 78 -8.73 -16.42 -2.08
C GLU A 78 -8.09 -17.26 -3.20
N LYS A 79 -8.13 -16.76 -4.45
CA LYS A 79 -7.89 -17.60 -5.64
C LYS A 79 -6.67 -17.23 -6.46
N SER A 80 -6.00 -16.12 -6.16
CA SER A 80 -4.88 -15.63 -6.94
C SER A 80 -3.58 -15.53 -6.14
N THR A 81 -2.48 -15.50 -6.87
CA THR A 81 -1.17 -15.11 -6.37
C THR A 81 -0.96 -13.62 -6.55
N PHE A 82 -0.06 -13.05 -5.75
CA PHE A 82 0.30 -11.63 -5.88
C PHE A 82 0.77 -11.27 -7.29
N LEU A 83 1.52 -12.14 -7.97
CA LEU A 83 2.00 -11.87 -9.32
C LEU A 83 0.88 -11.85 -10.37
N GLU A 84 -0.16 -12.69 -10.24
CA GLU A 84 -1.35 -12.60 -11.11
C GLU A 84 -2.09 -11.28 -10.90
N VAL A 85 -2.23 -10.84 -9.63
CA VAL A 85 -2.86 -9.56 -9.30
C VAL A 85 -2.03 -8.38 -9.78
N ALA A 86 -0.70 -8.43 -9.64
CA ALA A 86 0.19 -7.40 -10.18
C ALA A 86 0.06 -7.31 -11.71
N TYR A 87 0.02 -8.44 -12.41
CA TYR A 87 -0.23 -8.51 -13.85
C TYR A 87 -1.59 -7.87 -14.20
N LEU A 88 -2.67 -8.27 -13.51
CA LEU A 88 -4.01 -7.72 -13.68
C LEU A 88 -4.03 -6.18 -13.55
N LEU A 89 -3.39 -5.66 -12.51
CA LEU A 89 -3.36 -4.22 -12.24
C LEU A 89 -2.59 -3.45 -13.31
N ILE A 90 -1.48 -4.00 -13.82
CA ILE A 90 -0.64 -3.34 -14.81
C ILE A 90 -1.22 -3.43 -16.22
N TYR A 91 -1.62 -4.63 -16.64
CA TYR A 91 -2.00 -4.90 -18.04
C TYR A 91 -3.51 -4.90 -18.29
N GLY A 92 -4.33 -4.90 -17.22
CA GLY A 92 -5.77 -4.70 -17.30
C GLY A 92 -6.62 -5.97 -17.36
N SER A 93 -6.02 -7.15 -17.50
CA SER A 93 -6.69 -8.45 -17.49
C SER A 93 -5.85 -9.49 -16.75
N LEU A 94 -6.49 -10.55 -16.23
CA LEU A 94 -5.76 -11.70 -15.69
C LEU A 94 -4.95 -12.37 -16.82
N PRO A 95 -3.73 -12.85 -16.54
CA PRO A 95 -2.90 -13.49 -17.56
C PRO A 95 -3.45 -14.88 -17.92
N THR A 96 -3.24 -15.28 -19.17
CA THR A 96 -3.24 -16.70 -19.54
C THR A 96 -2.05 -17.41 -18.89
N GLN A 97 -2.08 -18.75 -18.83
CA GLN A 97 -0.97 -19.52 -18.25
C GLN A 97 0.39 -19.20 -18.90
N ALA A 98 0.42 -19.06 -20.24
CA ALA A 98 1.65 -18.74 -20.96
C ALA A 98 2.18 -17.32 -20.64
N GLU A 99 1.28 -16.34 -20.54
CA GLU A 99 1.65 -14.97 -20.15
C GLU A 99 2.15 -14.92 -18.70
N PHE A 100 1.49 -15.67 -17.80
CA PHE A 100 1.89 -15.76 -16.41
C PHE A 100 3.27 -16.41 -16.25
N ASP A 101 3.52 -17.52 -16.93
CA ASP A 101 4.82 -18.20 -16.88
C ASP A 101 5.94 -17.32 -17.44
N ALA A 102 5.68 -16.58 -18.52
CA ALA A 102 6.63 -15.61 -19.06
C ALA A 102 6.90 -14.48 -18.07
N PHE A 103 5.85 -13.86 -17.50
CA PHE A 103 5.98 -12.78 -16.53
C PHE A 103 6.73 -13.22 -15.26
N ARG A 104 6.39 -14.39 -14.74
CA ARG A 104 7.08 -14.99 -13.59
C ARG A 104 8.56 -15.24 -13.91
N TYR A 105 8.86 -15.80 -15.08
CA TYR A 105 10.24 -16.03 -15.51
C TYR A 105 11.03 -14.71 -15.58
N GLU A 106 10.48 -13.68 -16.22
CA GLU A 106 11.11 -12.37 -16.33
C GLU A 106 11.40 -11.74 -14.96
N ILE A 107 10.45 -11.83 -14.02
CA ILE A 107 10.63 -11.35 -12.65
C ILE A 107 11.74 -12.13 -11.95
N THR A 108 11.74 -13.45 -12.01
CA THR A 108 12.76 -14.29 -11.39
C THR A 108 14.16 -13.94 -11.92
N GLN A 109 14.31 -13.77 -13.24
CA GLN A 109 15.59 -13.43 -13.87
C GLN A 109 16.09 -12.01 -13.54
N HIS A 110 15.23 -11.12 -13.07
CA HIS A 110 15.59 -9.74 -12.72
C HIS A 110 15.67 -9.47 -11.22
N SER A 111 15.53 -10.49 -10.38
CA SER A 111 15.50 -10.37 -8.91
C SER A 111 16.81 -9.84 -8.31
N LEU A 112 17.96 -10.19 -8.90
CA LEU A 112 19.27 -9.70 -8.45
C LEU A 112 19.41 -8.19 -8.62
N VAL A 113 19.93 -7.53 -7.59
CA VAL A 113 20.35 -6.13 -7.64
C VAL A 113 21.82 -6.04 -8.03
N HIS A 114 22.24 -4.91 -8.62
CA HIS A 114 23.64 -4.68 -8.95
C HIS A 114 24.48 -4.62 -7.65
N GLU A 115 25.67 -5.22 -7.62
CA GLU A 115 26.50 -5.28 -6.39
C GLU A 115 26.90 -3.91 -5.84
N ASP A 116 26.94 -2.86 -6.66
CA ASP A 116 27.15 -1.50 -6.16
C ASP A 116 26.01 -0.99 -5.27
N ILE A 117 24.80 -1.56 -5.36
CA ILE A 117 23.71 -1.26 -4.41
C ILE A 117 24.08 -1.69 -3.00
N ARG A 118 24.84 -2.78 -2.85
CA ARG A 118 25.38 -3.21 -1.56
C ARG A 118 26.27 -2.13 -0.95
N LYS A 119 27.14 -1.51 -1.77
CA LYS A 119 28.02 -0.41 -1.31
C LYS A 119 27.24 0.83 -0.89
N ILE A 120 26.12 1.12 -1.57
CA ILE A 120 25.22 2.21 -1.17
C ILE A 120 24.57 1.88 0.18
N LEU A 121 24.12 0.63 0.38
CA LEU A 121 23.56 0.17 1.65
C LEU A 121 24.55 0.28 2.82
N ASP A 122 25.81 -0.10 2.60
CA ASP A 122 26.88 0.01 3.61
C ASP A 122 27.14 1.47 4.04
N GLY A 123 26.70 2.45 3.24
CA GLY A 123 26.79 3.88 3.55
C GLY A 123 25.70 4.40 4.49
N PHE A 124 24.63 3.64 4.73
CA PHE A 124 23.59 4.06 5.69
C PHE A 124 24.01 3.80 7.13
N PRO A 125 23.61 4.65 8.10
CA PRO A 125 23.74 4.33 9.51
C PRO A 125 23.04 3.00 9.85
N SER A 126 23.59 2.23 10.78
CA SER A 126 22.99 0.96 11.23
C SER A 126 21.60 1.13 11.85
N SER A 127 21.30 2.31 12.41
CA SER A 127 20.00 2.68 12.96
C SER A 127 19.05 3.30 11.95
N ALA A 128 19.41 3.37 10.66
CA ALA A 128 18.56 3.96 9.65
C ALA A 128 17.26 3.16 9.47
N HIS A 129 16.13 3.86 9.43
CA HIS A 129 14.83 3.25 9.28
C HIS A 129 14.70 2.54 7.92
N PRO A 130 14.20 1.29 7.84
CA PRO A 130 14.13 0.53 6.60
C PRO A 130 13.39 1.26 5.45
N MET A 131 12.34 2.03 5.77
CA MET A 131 11.61 2.81 4.75
C MET A 131 12.46 3.90 4.08
N GLY A 132 13.33 4.58 4.84
CA GLY A 132 14.24 5.59 4.29
C GLY A 132 15.31 4.98 3.39
N ILE A 133 15.82 3.80 3.77
CA ILE A 133 16.73 3.02 2.94
C ILE A 133 16.01 2.58 1.65
N LEU A 134 14.83 1.97 1.77
CA LEU A 134 14.03 1.49 0.64
C LEU A 134 13.77 2.61 -0.38
N ALA A 135 13.28 3.77 0.09
CA ALA A 135 13.02 4.91 -0.78
C ALA A 135 14.28 5.38 -1.51
N SER A 136 15.41 5.45 -0.80
CA SER A 136 16.69 5.91 -1.36
C SER A 136 17.25 4.94 -2.40
N ILE A 137 17.25 3.64 -2.10
CA ILE A 137 17.75 2.61 -3.03
C ILE A 137 16.84 2.51 -4.25
N VAL A 138 15.51 2.55 -4.09
CA VAL A 138 14.59 2.57 -5.22
C VAL A 138 14.86 3.78 -6.12
N CYS A 139 15.06 4.98 -5.56
CA CYS A 139 15.43 6.16 -6.37
C CYS A 139 16.75 5.94 -7.15
N SER A 140 17.75 5.36 -6.48
CA SER A 140 19.08 5.08 -7.06
C SER A 140 19.03 4.16 -8.27
N LEU A 141 17.99 3.32 -8.42
CA LEU A 141 17.81 2.47 -9.61
C LEU A 141 17.77 3.28 -10.91
N THR A 142 17.39 4.56 -10.87
CA THR A 142 17.49 5.47 -12.02
C THR A 142 18.93 5.59 -12.53
N ALA A 143 19.93 5.61 -11.65
CA ALA A 143 21.34 5.68 -12.03
C ALA A 143 21.84 4.36 -12.65
N PHE A 144 21.32 3.22 -12.19
CA PHE A 144 21.63 1.90 -12.75
C PHE A 144 20.89 1.63 -14.07
N TYR A 145 19.75 2.28 -14.27
CA TYR A 145 18.90 2.15 -15.46
C TYR A 145 18.60 3.54 -16.05
N PRO A 146 19.61 4.27 -16.57
CA PRO A 146 19.48 5.67 -16.97
C PRO A 146 18.49 5.87 -18.13
N LYS A 147 18.24 4.84 -18.94
CA LYS A 147 17.20 4.90 -19.97
C LYS A 147 15.79 5.10 -19.39
N SER A 148 15.54 4.80 -18.12
CA SER A 148 14.23 4.93 -17.47
C SER A 148 13.70 6.37 -17.36
N ILE A 149 14.53 7.39 -17.64
CA ILE A 149 14.13 8.81 -17.70
C ILE A 149 14.17 9.38 -19.13
N ALA A 150 14.23 8.50 -20.14
CA ALA A 150 14.16 8.94 -21.52
C ALA A 150 12.82 9.65 -21.81
N PRO A 151 12.80 10.72 -22.64
CA PRO A 151 11.58 11.44 -22.97
C PRO A 151 10.48 10.55 -23.55
N GLU A 152 10.88 9.53 -24.31
CA GLU A 152 10.02 8.52 -24.92
C GLU A 152 10.63 7.15 -24.65
N LEU A 153 9.81 6.22 -24.14
CA LEU A 153 10.17 4.82 -23.93
C LEU A 153 9.37 3.96 -24.89
N SER A 154 10.02 2.96 -25.48
CA SER A 154 9.26 1.90 -26.18
C SER A 154 8.39 1.12 -25.17
N LYS A 155 7.37 0.41 -25.66
CA LYS A 155 6.54 -0.45 -24.80
C LYS A 155 7.37 -1.52 -24.10
N GLU A 156 8.35 -2.08 -24.79
CA GLU A 156 9.28 -3.09 -24.28
C GLU A 156 10.21 -2.49 -23.22
N GLU A 157 10.73 -1.28 -23.43
CA GLU A 157 11.57 -0.58 -22.45
C GLU A 157 10.78 -0.22 -21.20
N LEU A 158 9.53 0.26 -21.33
CA LEU A 158 8.66 0.51 -20.20
C LEU A 158 8.36 -0.78 -19.43
N ASN A 159 7.99 -1.85 -20.15
CA ASN A 159 7.71 -3.17 -19.57
C ASN A 159 8.91 -3.70 -18.78
N LEU A 160 10.11 -3.60 -19.34
CA LEU A 160 11.34 -4.02 -18.68
C LEU A 160 11.60 -3.25 -17.38
N ASN A 161 11.33 -1.94 -17.35
CA ASN A 161 11.48 -1.15 -16.12
C ASN A 161 10.45 -1.56 -15.05
N ILE A 162 9.22 -1.87 -15.45
CA ILE A 162 8.16 -2.41 -14.56
C ILE A 162 8.59 -3.74 -13.97
N VAL A 163 9.00 -4.70 -14.81
CA VAL A 163 9.50 -6.01 -14.38
C VAL A 163 10.67 -5.86 -13.40
N ARG A 164 11.66 -5.02 -13.73
CA ARG A 164 12.82 -4.76 -12.87
C ARG A 164 12.42 -4.21 -11.50
N LEU A 165 11.45 -3.29 -11.46
CA LEU A 165 10.99 -2.73 -10.19
C LEU A 165 10.33 -3.81 -9.33
N ILE A 166 9.37 -4.56 -9.87
CA ILE A 166 8.67 -5.63 -9.15
C ILE A 166 9.65 -6.72 -8.68
N ALA A 167 10.62 -7.08 -9.52
CA ALA A 167 11.59 -8.11 -9.21
C ALA A 167 12.57 -7.71 -8.10
N LYS A 168 13.02 -6.46 -8.08
CA LYS A 168 14.07 -5.98 -7.17
C LYS A 168 13.54 -5.47 -5.84
N LEU A 169 12.29 -5.01 -5.80
CA LEU A 169 11.71 -4.43 -4.59
C LEU A 169 11.78 -5.39 -3.38
N PRO A 170 11.47 -6.70 -3.50
CA PRO A 170 11.62 -7.64 -2.39
C PRO A 170 13.07 -7.78 -1.92
N THR A 171 14.04 -7.82 -2.84
CA THR A 171 15.46 -7.92 -2.49
C THR A 171 15.93 -6.67 -1.75
N ILE A 172 15.55 -5.47 -2.22
CA ILE A 172 15.88 -4.20 -1.56
C ILE A 172 15.23 -4.13 -0.17
N ALA A 173 13.96 -4.51 -0.05
CA ALA A 173 13.26 -4.52 1.22
C ALA A 173 13.90 -5.50 2.21
N ALA A 174 14.22 -6.72 1.77
CA ALA A 174 14.87 -7.72 2.60
C ALA A 174 16.28 -7.31 3.03
N TRP A 175 17.06 -6.70 2.13
CA TRP A 175 18.39 -6.19 2.48
C TRP A 175 18.30 -5.00 3.44
N SER A 176 17.28 -4.14 3.32
CA SER A 176 17.03 -3.05 4.27
C SER A 176 16.74 -3.60 5.67
N TYR A 177 15.94 -4.66 5.77
CA TYR A 177 15.70 -5.37 7.04
C TYR A 177 16.98 -6.00 7.58
N LYS A 178 17.70 -6.80 6.79
CA LYS A 178 18.96 -7.44 7.20
C LYS A 178 19.99 -6.42 7.70
N ASN A 179 20.08 -5.26 7.04
CA ASN A 179 20.92 -4.15 7.47
C ASN A 179 20.53 -3.64 8.87
N SER A 180 19.22 -3.42 9.11
CA SER A 180 18.72 -2.91 10.39
C SER A 180 18.99 -3.84 11.59
N VAL A 181 19.13 -5.14 11.34
CA VAL A 181 19.45 -6.15 12.38
C VAL A 181 20.91 -6.60 12.36
N GLY A 182 21.76 -6.02 11.50
CA GLY A 182 23.19 -6.35 11.40
C GLY A 182 23.49 -7.77 10.87
N HIS A 183 22.58 -8.36 10.11
CA HIS A 183 22.73 -9.70 9.54
C HIS A 183 23.28 -9.66 8.10
N PRO A 184 23.94 -10.73 7.63
CA PRO A 184 24.40 -10.80 6.25
C PRO A 184 23.23 -10.77 5.26
N PHE A 185 23.45 -10.15 4.10
CA PHE A 185 22.48 -10.12 3.01
C PHE A 185 22.26 -11.50 2.41
N VAL A 186 21.00 -11.79 2.10
CA VAL A 186 20.55 -13.04 1.49
C VAL A 186 20.12 -12.77 0.07
N TYR A 187 20.66 -13.53 -0.88
CA TYR A 187 20.33 -13.41 -2.29
C TYR A 187 19.03 -14.16 -2.63
N PRO A 188 18.29 -13.71 -3.65
CA PRO A 188 17.11 -14.41 -4.15
C PRO A 188 17.47 -15.79 -4.69
N ARG A 189 16.51 -16.72 -4.62
CA ARG A 189 16.60 -18.08 -5.15
C ARG A 189 15.53 -18.33 -6.20
N ASN A 190 15.96 -18.79 -7.37
CA ASN A 190 15.08 -18.97 -8.52
C ASN A 190 14.09 -20.13 -8.35
N GLU A 191 14.36 -21.09 -7.46
CA GLU A 191 13.43 -22.18 -7.16
C GLU A 191 12.18 -21.74 -6.37
N PHE A 192 12.22 -20.57 -5.72
CA PHE A 192 11.12 -20.07 -4.91
C PHE A 192 10.20 -19.13 -5.71
N ASP A 193 8.90 -19.21 -5.42
CA ASP A 193 7.95 -18.18 -5.87
C ASP A 193 8.22 -16.82 -5.20
N TYR A 194 7.52 -15.78 -5.65
CA TYR A 194 7.74 -14.41 -5.20
C TYR A 194 7.69 -14.23 -3.68
N THR A 195 6.68 -14.81 -3.04
CA THR A 195 6.43 -14.69 -1.60
C THR A 195 7.38 -15.54 -0.77
N SER A 196 7.56 -16.79 -1.18
CA SER A 196 8.50 -17.75 -0.61
C SER A 196 9.93 -17.19 -0.64
N ASN A 197 10.32 -16.58 -1.75
CA ASN A 197 11.63 -15.97 -1.94
C ASN A 197 11.81 -14.72 -1.05
N PHE A 198 10.77 -13.89 -0.91
CA PHE A 198 10.84 -12.73 -0.02
C PHE A 198 11.03 -13.14 1.45
N LEU A 199 10.25 -14.11 1.93
CA LEU A 199 10.40 -14.66 3.29
C LEU A 199 11.78 -15.28 3.51
N TYR A 200 12.27 -16.05 2.52
CA TYR A 200 13.61 -16.62 2.55
C TYR A 200 14.69 -15.53 2.70
N MET A 201 14.61 -14.45 1.92
CA MET A 201 15.58 -13.35 2.00
C MET A 201 15.49 -12.58 3.34
N MET A 202 14.29 -12.43 3.89
CA MET A 202 14.09 -11.77 5.20
C MET A 202 14.67 -12.60 6.35
N PHE A 203 14.35 -13.90 6.41
CA PHE A 203 14.47 -14.65 7.66
C PHE A 203 15.49 -15.80 7.64
N SER A 204 16.04 -16.18 6.49
CA SER A 204 17.07 -17.23 6.47
C SER A 204 18.41 -16.76 7.08
N TYR A 205 19.17 -17.72 7.58
CA TYR A 205 20.51 -17.55 8.12
C TYR A 205 21.50 -18.45 7.39
N PRO A 206 22.80 -18.10 7.33
CA PRO A 206 23.81 -18.98 6.76
C PRO A 206 24.13 -20.19 7.65
N THR A 207 23.71 -20.16 8.92
CA THR A 207 24.04 -21.16 9.93
C THR A 207 23.05 -22.32 10.02
N GLU A 208 21.89 -22.23 9.35
CA GLU A 208 20.86 -23.25 9.40
C GLU A 208 20.01 -23.28 8.13
N GLN A 209 19.31 -24.39 7.90
CA GLN A 209 18.38 -24.51 6.80
C GLN A 209 17.09 -23.75 7.12
N TYR A 210 16.66 -22.88 6.20
CA TYR A 210 15.40 -22.18 6.33
C TYR A 210 14.25 -23.06 5.85
N GLU A 211 13.35 -23.42 6.76
CA GLU A 211 12.12 -24.15 6.45
C GLU A 211 10.95 -23.18 6.29
N GLN A 212 10.24 -23.31 5.16
CA GLN A 212 9.10 -22.44 4.89
C GLN A 212 7.84 -22.97 5.57
N ASN A 213 7.16 -22.10 6.31
CA ASN A 213 5.82 -22.40 6.81
C ASN A 213 4.78 -22.01 5.74
N PRO A 214 4.06 -22.97 5.14
CA PRO A 214 3.10 -22.69 4.06
C PRO A 214 1.96 -21.77 4.49
N VAL A 215 1.59 -21.78 5.79
CA VAL A 215 0.57 -20.86 6.33
C VAL A 215 1.08 -19.42 6.31
N VAL A 216 2.34 -19.20 6.69
CA VAL A 216 2.98 -17.86 6.66
C VAL A 216 3.17 -17.37 5.22
N VAL A 217 3.57 -18.25 4.30
CA VAL A 217 3.68 -17.93 2.87
C VAL A 217 2.32 -17.51 2.31
N SER A 218 1.26 -18.28 2.60
CA SER A 218 -0.10 -17.96 2.16
C SER A 218 -0.60 -16.63 2.75
N ALA A 219 -0.34 -16.38 4.03
CA ALA A 219 -0.71 -15.13 4.69
C ALA A 219 0.00 -13.93 4.04
N LEU A 220 1.30 -14.03 3.76
CA LEU A 220 2.03 -12.98 3.05
C LEU A 220 1.47 -12.75 1.65
N ASN A 221 1.15 -13.80 0.88
CA ASN A 221 0.53 -13.64 -0.44
C ASN A 221 -0.78 -12.85 -0.37
N LYS A 222 -1.65 -13.18 0.59
CA LYS A 222 -2.89 -12.44 0.84
C LYS A 222 -2.59 -10.98 1.21
N LEU A 223 -1.66 -10.74 2.13
CA LEU A 223 -1.29 -9.39 2.54
C LEU A 223 -0.79 -8.54 1.37
N LEU A 224 0.05 -9.09 0.50
CA LEU A 224 0.53 -8.39 -0.68
C LEU A 224 -0.61 -8.07 -1.67
N ILE A 225 -1.56 -8.98 -1.88
CA ILE A 225 -2.75 -8.74 -2.71
C ILE A 225 -3.62 -7.61 -2.13
N LEU A 226 -3.89 -7.67 -0.82
CA LEU A 226 -4.75 -6.68 -0.13
C LEU A 226 -4.14 -5.27 -0.06
N HIS A 227 -2.83 -5.16 -0.28
CA HIS A 227 -2.09 -3.90 -0.34
C HIS A 227 -1.57 -3.56 -1.74
N ALA A 228 -1.98 -4.30 -2.78
CA ALA A 228 -1.47 -4.12 -4.13
C ALA A 228 -1.88 -2.76 -4.74
N ASP A 229 -3.11 -2.29 -4.48
CA ASP A 229 -3.56 -0.95 -4.84
C ASP A 229 -4.68 -0.47 -3.92
N HIS A 230 -4.89 0.84 -3.82
CA HIS A 230 -5.99 1.41 -3.04
C HIS A 230 -6.43 2.78 -3.58
N GLU A 231 -6.65 2.85 -4.89
CA GLU A 231 -7.18 4.05 -5.59
C GLU A 231 -6.27 5.30 -5.40
N GLN A 232 -6.81 6.52 -5.43
CA GLN A 232 -6.09 7.80 -5.32
C GLN A 232 -5.80 8.15 -3.84
N ASN A 233 -5.07 7.27 -3.15
CA ASN A 233 -4.50 7.60 -1.84
C ASN A 233 -3.27 8.53 -1.96
N CYS A 234 -2.79 9.05 -0.83
CA CYS A 234 -1.68 10.03 -0.77
C CYS A 234 -0.44 9.58 -1.56
N SER A 235 -0.01 8.33 -1.40
CA SER A 235 1.15 7.79 -2.11
C SER A 235 0.89 7.64 -3.60
N THR A 236 -0.25 7.09 -4.02
CA THR A 236 -0.61 6.97 -5.44
C THR A 236 -0.68 8.33 -6.13
N SER A 237 -1.32 9.32 -5.49
CA SER A 237 -1.38 10.69 -6.00
C SER A 237 0.01 11.32 -6.09
N THR A 238 0.90 11.04 -5.14
CA THR A 238 2.30 11.51 -5.18
C THR A 238 3.07 10.90 -6.35
N VAL A 239 2.96 9.57 -6.57
CA VAL A 239 3.58 8.89 -7.72
C VAL A 239 3.09 9.52 -9.03
N ARG A 240 1.79 9.75 -9.16
CA ARG A 240 1.19 10.39 -10.35
C ARG A 240 1.70 11.82 -10.55
N LEU A 241 1.75 12.62 -9.50
CA LEU A 241 2.18 14.01 -9.57
C LEU A 241 3.65 14.11 -10.01
N VAL A 242 4.53 13.32 -9.39
CA VAL A 242 5.96 13.27 -9.76
C VAL A 242 6.14 12.72 -11.18
N GLY A 243 5.43 11.64 -11.52
CA GLY A 243 5.45 11.06 -12.87
C GLY A 243 4.96 12.02 -13.95
N SER A 244 4.04 12.95 -13.63
CA SER A 244 3.56 13.96 -14.59
C SER A 244 4.64 14.95 -15.05
N ALA A 245 5.73 15.08 -14.30
CA ALA A 245 6.92 15.84 -14.69
C ALA A 245 7.89 15.02 -15.58
N ASN A 246 7.47 13.84 -16.03
CA ASN A 246 8.29 12.87 -16.77
C ASN A 246 9.52 12.40 -15.98
N ALA A 247 9.39 12.31 -14.65
CA ALA A 247 10.40 11.68 -13.80
C ALA A 247 10.48 10.17 -14.06
N SER A 248 11.62 9.55 -13.75
CA SER A 248 11.78 8.09 -13.93
C SER A 248 10.72 7.32 -13.13
N LEU A 249 10.38 6.11 -13.60
CA LEU A 249 9.51 5.18 -12.87
C LEU A 249 10.00 4.97 -11.44
N TYR A 250 11.31 4.77 -11.28
CA TYR A 250 11.97 4.55 -10.00
C TYR A 250 11.90 5.75 -9.07
N GLY A 251 12.14 6.96 -9.59
CA GLY A 251 12.02 8.20 -8.81
C GLY A 251 10.57 8.47 -8.38
N SER A 252 9.62 8.21 -9.27
CA SER A 252 8.19 8.36 -8.97
C SER A 252 7.74 7.39 -7.89
N VAL A 253 8.14 6.12 -7.97
CA VAL A 253 7.83 5.12 -6.93
C VAL A 253 8.52 5.45 -5.61
N SER A 254 9.77 5.92 -5.63
CA SER A 254 10.47 6.40 -4.42
C SER A 254 9.72 7.53 -3.72
N ALA A 255 9.15 8.48 -4.48
CA ALA A 255 8.30 9.53 -3.91
C ALA A 255 7.03 8.93 -3.26
N GLY A 256 6.43 7.91 -3.89
CA GLY A 256 5.34 7.13 -3.30
C GLY A 256 5.71 6.45 -1.99
N VAL A 257 6.89 5.83 -1.91
CA VAL A 257 7.41 5.20 -0.67
C VAL A 257 7.56 6.24 0.45
N ASN A 258 8.11 7.42 0.16
CA ASN A 258 8.22 8.49 1.14
C ASN A 258 6.84 9.00 1.61
N ALA A 259 5.88 9.16 0.70
CA ALA A 259 4.51 9.54 1.04
C ALA A 259 3.82 8.46 1.88
N LEU A 260 4.07 7.18 1.60
CA LEU A 260 3.57 6.04 2.36
C LEU A 260 4.19 5.96 3.75
N TRP A 261 5.46 6.28 3.91
CA TRP A 261 6.14 6.24 5.20
C TRP A 261 5.60 7.27 6.21
N GLY A 262 4.90 8.32 5.75
CA GLY A 262 4.26 9.28 6.64
C GLY A 262 3.33 8.59 7.66
N PRO A 263 3.34 9.01 8.95
CA PRO A 263 2.59 8.35 10.02
C PRO A 263 1.08 8.34 9.76
N LEU A 264 0.56 9.41 9.17
CA LEU A 264 -0.86 9.54 8.82
C LEU A 264 -1.27 8.78 7.54
N HIS A 265 -0.39 7.94 6.99
CA HIS A 265 -0.67 7.11 5.83
C HIS A 265 -0.28 5.65 6.12
N GLY A 266 0.87 5.18 5.63
CA GLY A 266 1.30 3.80 5.81
C GLY A 266 2.01 3.52 7.12
N GLY A 267 2.46 4.54 7.86
CA GLY A 267 3.10 4.37 9.18
C GLY A 267 2.15 3.89 10.29
N ALA A 268 0.84 3.98 10.07
CA ALA A 268 -0.17 3.60 11.07
C ALA A 268 -0.06 2.14 11.53
N ASN A 269 0.39 1.22 10.67
CA ASN A 269 0.55 -0.19 11.06
C ASN A 269 1.69 -0.39 12.07
N GLN A 270 2.77 0.36 11.97
CA GLN A 270 3.85 0.40 12.95
C GLN A 270 3.37 1.03 14.25
N GLU A 271 2.66 2.16 14.17
CA GLU A 271 2.11 2.84 15.36
C GLU A 271 1.12 1.95 16.14
N VAL A 272 0.37 1.07 15.47
CA VAL A 272 -0.46 0.06 16.14
C VAL A 272 0.40 -0.88 16.99
N ILE A 273 1.49 -1.42 16.45
CA ILE A 273 2.35 -2.37 17.18
C ILE A 273 3.05 -1.66 18.34
N GLU A 274 3.60 -0.47 18.12
CA GLU A 274 4.24 0.34 19.16
C GLU A 274 3.25 0.71 20.28
N MET A 275 2.00 1.04 19.93
CA MET A 275 0.93 1.27 20.91
C MET A 275 0.64 0.00 21.72
N LEU A 276 0.52 -1.17 21.08
CA LEU A 276 0.26 -2.42 21.79
C LEU A 276 1.42 -2.78 22.74
N GLU A 277 2.67 -2.59 22.30
CA GLU A 277 3.88 -2.79 23.11
C GLU A 277 3.98 -1.79 24.27
N GLU A 278 3.55 -0.53 24.08
CA GLU A 278 3.46 0.46 25.17
C GLU A 278 2.47 0.01 26.24
N ILE A 279 1.28 -0.44 25.82
CA ILE A 279 0.24 -0.93 26.72
C ILE A 279 0.73 -2.17 27.47
N GLU A 280 1.38 -3.12 26.79
CA GLU A 280 1.95 -4.31 27.42
C GLU A 280 2.99 -3.92 28.48
N ARG A 281 3.91 -3.02 28.14
CA ARG A 281 4.97 -2.54 29.06
C ARG A 281 4.41 -1.77 30.26
N ASP A 282 3.26 -1.14 30.11
CA ASP A 282 2.52 -0.44 31.18
C ASP A 282 1.58 -1.38 31.98
N GLY A 283 1.72 -2.70 31.80
CA GLY A 283 1.01 -3.71 32.59
C GLY A 283 -0.27 -4.25 31.96
N GLY A 284 -0.59 -3.84 30.72
CA GLY A 284 -1.68 -4.41 29.93
C GLY A 284 -3.09 -3.85 30.20
N ASP A 285 -3.21 -2.73 30.93
CA ASP A 285 -4.52 -2.13 31.25
C ASP A 285 -5.13 -1.40 30.04
N THR A 286 -5.89 -2.11 29.21
CA THR A 286 -6.59 -1.55 28.05
C THR A 286 -7.61 -0.48 28.43
N SER A 287 -8.25 -0.57 29.60
CA SER A 287 -9.25 0.39 30.05
C SER A 287 -8.64 1.78 30.31
N LYS A 288 -7.42 1.82 30.86
CA LYS A 288 -6.64 3.06 31.03
C LYS A 288 -6.42 3.77 29.69
N PHE A 289 -5.97 3.05 28.66
CA PHE A 289 -5.67 3.65 27.35
C PHE A 289 -6.93 4.02 26.57
N ILE A 290 -8.02 3.27 26.72
CA ILE A 290 -9.33 3.65 26.19
C ILE A 290 -9.80 4.97 26.84
N ALA A 291 -9.62 5.14 28.15
CA ALA A 291 -9.96 6.39 28.83
C ALA A 291 -9.11 7.57 28.30
N LYS A 292 -7.79 7.35 28.12
CA LYS A 292 -6.90 8.35 27.50
C LYS A 292 -7.38 8.74 26.09
N ALA A 293 -7.76 7.77 25.26
CA ALA A 293 -8.22 8.04 23.88
C ALA A 293 -9.52 8.86 23.81
N LYS A 294 -10.32 8.87 24.89
CA LYS A 294 -11.56 9.64 25.02
C LYS A 294 -11.36 11.01 25.64
N ASP A 295 -10.27 11.21 26.39
CA ASP A 295 -9.96 12.50 27.00
C ASP A 295 -9.53 13.50 25.93
N LYS A 296 -10.25 14.62 25.83
CA LYS A 296 -9.95 15.69 24.89
C LYS A 296 -8.64 16.43 25.24
N ASN A 297 -8.17 16.30 26.48
CA ASN A 297 -6.94 16.92 26.95
C ASN A 297 -5.73 15.98 26.84
N ASP A 298 -5.94 14.70 26.52
CA ASP A 298 -4.87 13.75 26.27
C ASP A 298 -4.56 13.70 24.76
N SER A 299 -3.27 13.70 24.43
CA SER A 299 -2.78 13.58 23.05
C SER A 299 -2.85 12.15 22.51
N PHE A 300 -3.04 11.16 23.38
CA PHE A 300 -3.13 9.75 22.99
C PHE A 300 -4.26 9.50 22.01
N ARG A 301 -3.97 8.71 20.98
CA ARG A 301 -4.95 8.27 19.98
C ARG A 301 -4.85 6.77 19.85
N LEU A 302 -6.01 6.14 19.66
CA LEU A 302 -6.11 4.71 19.45
C LEU A 302 -5.75 4.43 17.98
N MET A 303 -4.53 3.94 17.75
CA MET A 303 -3.99 3.71 16.41
C MET A 303 -4.63 2.49 15.76
N GLY A 304 -4.80 2.54 14.43
CA GLY A 304 -5.46 1.47 13.67
C GLY A 304 -6.98 1.49 13.73
N PHE A 305 -7.60 2.56 14.25
CA PHE A 305 -9.06 2.70 14.28
C PHE A 305 -9.54 3.90 13.47
N GLY A 306 -10.60 3.68 12.70
CA GLY A 306 -11.18 4.63 11.76
C GLY A 306 -10.47 4.61 10.42
N HIS A 307 -11.23 4.88 9.35
CA HIS A 307 -10.70 4.90 8.00
C HIS A 307 -11.21 6.11 7.22
N ARG A 308 -10.36 6.73 6.39
CA ARG A 308 -10.73 7.93 5.63
C ARG A 308 -11.84 7.67 4.61
N VAL A 309 -11.79 6.49 4.01
CA VAL A 309 -12.73 6.07 2.95
C VAL A 309 -13.85 5.17 3.49
N TYR A 310 -13.53 4.00 4.04
CA TYR A 310 -14.52 3.11 4.66
C TYR A 310 -15.18 3.73 5.91
N LYS A 311 -16.50 3.86 5.89
CA LYS A 311 -17.27 4.42 7.02
C LYS A 311 -17.88 3.35 7.93
N ASN A 312 -18.07 2.13 7.42
CA ASN A 312 -18.76 1.06 8.13
C ASN A 312 -17.84 -0.15 8.37
N PHE A 313 -17.10 -0.58 7.33
CA PHE A 313 -16.23 -1.74 7.39
C PHE A 313 -15.19 -1.74 6.27
N ASP A 314 -13.95 -2.15 6.56
CA ASP A 314 -12.92 -2.42 5.54
C ASP A 314 -12.99 -3.88 5.08
N PRO A 315 -13.33 -4.18 3.81
CA PRO A 315 -13.47 -5.56 3.31
C PRO A 315 -12.19 -6.39 3.48
N ARG A 316 -11.02 -5.74 3.53
CA ARG A 316 -9.72 -6.41 3.70
C ARG A 316 -9.53 -6.90 5.13
N ALA A 317 -10.06 -6.18 6.13
CA ALA A 317 -9.85 -6.49 7.54
C ALA A 317 -10.34 -7.89 7.91
N LYS A 318 -11.45 -8.36 7.32
CA LYS A 318 -11.97 -9.73 7.54
C LYS A 318 -10.97 -10.80 7.09
N ILE A 319 -10.36 -10.59 5.93
CA ILE A 319 -9.41 -11.52 5.32
C ILE A 319 -8.12 -11.53 6.14
N ILE A 320 -7.64 -10.35 6.53
CA ILE A 320 -6.45 -10.18 7.37
C ILE A 320 -6.64 -10.84 8.72
N LYS A 321 -7.78 -10.62 9.39
CA LYS A 321 -8.09 -11.22 10.69
C LYS A 321 -8.02 -12.75 10.63
N LYS A 322 -8.67 -13.35 9.64
CA LYS A 322 -8.61 -14.80 9.42
C LYS A 322 -7.17 -15.29 9.19
N ALA A 323 -6.40 -14.59 8.36
CA ALA A 323 -5.00 -14.96 8.11
C ALA A 323 -4.12 -14.80 9.35
N ALA A 324 -4.37 -13.79 10.18
CA ALA A 324 -3.67 -13.59 11.45
C ALA A 324 -3.93 -14.74 12.42
N ASP A 325 -5.20 -15.16 12.58
CA ASP A 325 -5.57 -16.30 13.43
C ASP A 325 -4.88 -17.60 12.97
N GLU A 326 -4.89 -17.87 11.66
CA GLU A 326 -4.22 -19.04 11.05
C GLU A 326 -2.70 -19.03 11.33
N VAL A 327 -2.05 -17.88 11.18
CA VAL A 327 -0.60 -17.72 11.43
C VAL A 327 -0.28 -17.89 12.91
N LEU A 328 -1.03 -17.23 13.80
CA LEU A 328 -0.81 -17.32 15.24
C LEU A 328 -0.99 -18.75 15.75
N GLN A 329 -1.96 -19.48 15.21
CA GLN A 329 -2.13 -20.90 15.47
C GLN A 329 -0.93 -21.73 14.97
N ALA A 330 -0.53 -21.55 13.71
CA ALA A 330 0.55 -22.30 13.10
C ALA A 330 1.92 -22.08 13.77
N LEU A 331 2.11 -20.92 14.40
CA LEU A 331 3.33 -20.56 15.15
C LEU A 331 3.23 -20.85 16.65
N GLY A 332 2.09 -21.34 17.15
CA GLY A 332 1.88 -21.57 18.58
C GLY A 332 1.92 -20.29 19.42
N LYS A 333 1.44 -19.17 18.87
CA LYS A 333 1.46 -17.82 19.47
C LYS A 333 0.06 -17.29 19.84
N GLN A 334 -0.90 -18.19 20.02
CA GLN A 334 -2.29 -17.83 20.37
C GLN A 334 -2.39 -17.11 21.72
N ASP A 335 -1.48 -17.39 22.65
CA ASP A 335 -1.45 -16.76 23.98
C ASP A 335 -0.57 -15.49 24.04
N SER A 336 -0.30 -14.86 22.88
CA SER A 336 0.47 -13.62 22.84
C SER A 336 -0.20 -12.52 23.66
N PRO A 337 0.50 -11.87 24.61
CA PRO A 337 -0.05 -10.75 25.37
C PRO A 337 -0.52 -9.60 24.46
N LEU A 338 0.23 -9.30 23.40
CA LEU A 338 -0.13 -8.29 22.40
C LEU A 338 -1.43 -8.63 21.68
N LEU A 339 -1.66 -9.91 21.33
CA LEU A 339 -2.92 -10.35 20.72
C LEU A 339 -4.10 -10.13 21.66
N LYS A 340 -3.94 -10.47 22.94
CA LYS A 340 -4.98 -10.26 23.96
C LYS A 340 -5.33 -8.79 24.10
N ILE A 341 -4.32 -7.92 24.18
CA ILE A 341 -4.51 -6.46 24.22
C ILE A 341 -5.25 -5.98 22.97
N ALA A 342 -4.83 -6.43 21.78
CA ALA A 342 -5.48 -6.05 20.53
C ALA A 342 -6.96 -6.47 20.48
N GLN A 343 -7.29 -7.68 20.92
CA GLN A 343 -8.67 -8.18 21.00
C GLN A 343 -9.53 -7.40 21.99
N GLU A 344 -8.98 -7.02 23.15
CA GLU A 344 -9.68 -6.20 24.13
C GLU A 344 -9.96 -4.79 23.60
N LEU A 345 -9.00 -4.17 22.89
CA LEU A 345 -9.18 -2.86 22.25
C LEU A 345 -10.20 -2.93 21.10
N GLU A 346 -10.14 -3.97 20.26
CA GLU A 346 -11.14 -4.23 19.21
C GLU A 346 -12.55 -4.33 19.82
N GLN A 347 -12.70 -5.14 20.87
CA GLN A 347 -13.98 -5.34 21.53
C GLN A 347 -14.52 -4.04 22.13
N ALA A 348 -13.65 -3.22 22.73
CA ALA A 348 -14.03 -1.91 23.26
C ALA A 348 -14.48 -0.95 22.15
N ALA A 349 -13.77 -0.89 21.02
CA ALA A 349 -14.15 -0.04 19.90
C ALA A 349 -15.52 -0.43 19.31
N LEU A 350 -15.85 -1.72 19.30
CA LEU A 350 -17.12 -2.24 18.78
C LEU A 350 -18.31 -2.05 19.73
N THR A 351 -18.07 -1.87 21.04
CA THR A 351 -19.13 -1.84 22.06
C THR A 351 -19.28 -0.50 22.76
N ASP A 352 -18.26 0.35 22.76
CA ASP A 352 -18.31 1.62 23.44
C ASP A 352 -18.86 2.75 22.56
N GLN A 353 -19.86 3.47 23.08
CA GLN A 353 -20.59 4.50 22.34
C GLN A 353 -19.68 5.60 21.77
N TYR A 354 -18.56 5.92 22.43
CA TYR A 354 -17.64 6.95 21.93
C TYR A 354 -17.08 6.62 20.54
N PHE A 355 -16.67 5.36 20.34
CA PHE A 355 -16.07 4.89 19.09
C PHE A 355 -17.14 4.64 18.03
N ILE A 356 -18.29 4.07 18.43
CA ILE A 356 -19.45 3.86 17.55
C ILE A 356 -19.94 5.18 16.95
N ASP A 357 -20.16 6.21 17.77
CA ASP A 357 -20.64 7.53 17.33
C ASP A 357 -19.67 8.21 16.36
N ARG A 358 -18.37 7.89 16.47
CA ARG A 358 -17.29 8.45 15.65
C ARG A 358 -16.90 7.57 14.47
N LYS A 359 -17.53 6.40 14.31
CA LYS A 359 -17.21 5.41 13.26
C LYS A 359 -15.74 4.98 13.29
N LEU A 360 -15.19 4.81 14.49
CA LEU A 360 -13.80 4.39 14.71
C LEU A 360 -13.72 2.86 14.79
N TYR A 361 -13.91 2.21 13.64
CA TYR A 361 -13.82 0.76 13.50
C TYR A 361 -12.36 0.30 13.32
N PRO A 362 -11.99 -0.91 13.76
CA PRO A 362 -10.65 -1.47 13.56
C PRO A 362 -10.28 -1.66 12.08
#